data_AF-A0A9D1CTD1-F1
#
_entry.id   AF-A0A9D1CTD1-F1
#
_cell.length_a   1.000
_cell.length_b   1.000
_cell.length_c   1.000
_cell.angle_alpha   90.00
_cell.angle_beta   90.00
_cell.angle_gamma   90.00
#
_symmetry.space_group_name_H-M   'P 1'
#
loop_
_entity.id
_entity.type
_entity.pdbx_description
1 polymer ?
#
loop_
_entity_poly.entity_id
_entity_poly.type
_entity_poly.pdbx_seq_one_letter_code
_entity_poly.pdbx_strand_id
1 'polypeptide(L)'
;MSKLEETNGKIAEGVTEGFKKIEDGVVGGYKAIENGVVGGYKKMESGVVNAFNKVSDKCVETLFAREGESVEEAKKRLSEKR
;
A
#
# COMPACT_ATOMS: atom_id res chain seq x y z
N MET A 1 37.24 11.02 40.71
CA MET A 1 35.90 11.37 40.21
C MET A 1 34.98 11.47 41.40
N SER A 2 34.26 12.58 41.56
CA SER A 2 33.32 12.80 42.68
C SER A 2 32.07 11.95 42.50
N LYS A 3 31.41 11.53 43.59
CA LYS A 3 30.07 10.88 43.54
C LYS A 3 29.04 11.70 42.76
N LEU A 4 29.20 13.03 42.78
CA LEU A 4 28.38 13.96 42.02
C LEU A 4 28.58 13.80 40.50
N GLU A 5 29.82 13.64 40.04
CA GLU A 5 30.15 13.47 38.62
C GLU A 5 29.59 12.15 38.08
N GLU A 6 29.70 11.06 38.84
CA GLU A 6 29.12 9.76 38.47
C GLU A 6 27.59 9.82 38.38
N THR A 7 26.94 10.49 39.34
CA THR A 7 25.49 10.65 39.36
C THR A 7 25.00 11.45 38.15
N ASN A 8 25.69 12.54 37.81
CA ASN A 8 25.38 13.34 36.63
C ASN A 8 25.56 12.54 35.32
N GLY A 9 26.60 11.68 35.25
CA GLY A 9 26.79 10.77 34.12
C GLY A 9 25.60 9.86 33.89
N LYS A 10 25.12 9.18 34.94
CA LYS A 10 23.94 8.28 34.85
C LYS A 10 22.67 9.01 34.43
N ILE A 11 22.47 10.25 34.91
CA ILE A 11 21.33 11.07 34.50
C ILE A 11 21.44 11.40 33.01
N ALA A 12 22.62 11.81 32.53
CA ALA A 12 22.83 12.13 31.12
C ALA A 12 22.59 10.92 30.20
N GLU A 13 23.06 9.73 30.61
CA GLU A 13 22.81 8.47 29.90
C GLU A 13 21.32 8.14 29.84
N GLY A 14 20.63 8.16 30.98
CA GLY A 14 19.19 7.86 31.05
C GLY A 14 18.34 8.83 30.22
N VAL A 15 18.67 10.12 30.24
CA VAL A 15 18.02 11.14 29.40
C VAL A 15 18.26 10.85 27.92
N THR A 16 19.48 10.53 27.53
CA THR A 16 19.85 10.23 26.13
C THR A 16 19.14 8.97 25.63
N GLU A 17 19.08 7.91 26.43
CA GLU A 17 18.35 6.69 26.10
C GLU A 17 16.84 6.92 25.99
N GLY A 18 16.28 7.72 26.90
CA GLY A 18 14.87 8.12 26.86
C GLY A 18 14.53 8.82 25.56
N PHE A 19 15.34 9.79 25.13
CA PHE A 19 15.15 10.48 23.85
C PHE A 19 15.25 9.53 22.65
N LYS A 20 16.24 8.63 22.62
CA LYS A 20 16.37 7.64 21.54
C LYS A 20 15.14 6.75 21.42
N LYS A 21 14.60 6.25 22.54
CA LYS A 21 13.37 5.44 22.53
C LYS A 21 12.16 6.19 21.98
N ILE A 22 12.03 7.48 22.30
CA ILE A 22 10.97 8.34 21.76
C ILE A 22 11.15 8.52 20.26
N GLU A 23 12.36 8.82 19.80
CA GLU A 23 12.69 8.96 18.37
C GLU A 23 12.36 7.69 17.60
N ASP A 24 12.82 6.53 18.07
CA ASP A 24 12.56 5.23 17.45
C ASP A 24 11.05 4.93 17.39
N GLY A 25 10.32 5.22 18.46
CA GLY A 25 8.87 5.05 18.52
C GLY A 25 8.14 5.94 17.51
N VAL A 26 8.54 7.21 17.40
CA VAL A 26 7.96 8.17 16.45
C VAL A 26 8.23 7.72 15.01
N VAL A 27 9.49 7.40 14.68
CA VAL A 27 9.88 6.93 13.34
C VAL A 27 9.16 5.63 12.98
N GLY A 28 9.06 4.69 13.93
CA GLY A 28 8.33 3.44 13.77
C GLY A 28 6.84 3.67 13.50
N GLY A 29 6.21 4.58 14.26
CA GLY A 29 4.81 4.97 14.07
C GLY A 29 4.54 5.55 12.69
N TYR A 30 5.37 6.48 12.22
CA TYR A 30 5.25 7.05 10.88
C TYR A 30 5.37 5.99 9.78
N LYS A 31 6.38 5.11 9.87
CA LYS A 31 6.56 4.00 8.91
C LYS A 31 5.36 3.05 8.90
N ALA A 32 4.78 2.76 10.06
CA ALA A 32 3.61 1.89 10.15
C ALA A 32 2.38 2.51 9.45
N ILE A 33 2.15 3.80 9.64
CA ILE A 33 1.08 4.56 8.98
C ILE A 33 1.29 4.57 7.46
N GLU A 34 2.50 4.91 7.00
CA GLU A 34 2.83 4.94 5.57
C GLU A 34 2.55 3.59 4.91
N ASN A 35 3.06 2.50 5.50
CA ASN A 35 2.85 1.15 5.00
C ASN A 35 1.36 0.78 4.97
N GLY A 36 0.60 1.16 6.00
CA GLY A 36 -0.84 0.92 6.08
C GLY A 36 -1.61 1.64 4.98
N VAL A 37 -1.32 2.92 4.75
CA VAL A 37 -1.97 3.75 3.72
C VAL A 37 -1.63 3.24 2.32
N VAL A 38 -0.35 3.05 2.01
CA VAL A 38 0.10 2.58 0.69
C VAL A 38 -0.44 1.18 0.40
N GLY A 39 -0.40 0.28 1.39
CA GLY A 39 -0.93 -1.08 1.27
C GLY A 39 -2.44 -1.09 1.07
N GLY A 40 -3.18 -0.25 1.80
CA GLY A 40 -4.63 -0.09 1.66
C GLY A 40 -5.01 0.40 0.27
N TYR A 41 -4.33 1.44 -0.23
CA TYR A 41 -4.58 2.00 -1.56
C TYR A 41 -4.36 0.97 -2.67
N LYS A 42 -3.22 0.26 -2.67
CA LYS A 42 -2.92 -0.77 -3.68
C LYS A 42 -3.95 -1.90 -3.72
N LYS A 43 -4.45 -2.32 -2.55
CA LYS A 43 -5.50 -3.35 -2.45
C LYS A 43 -6.82 -2.86 -3.04
N MET A 44 -7.21 -1.62 -2.71
CA MET A 44 -8.42 -1.00 -3.25
C MET A 44 -8.33 -0.87 -4.77
N GLU A 45 -7.23 -0.31 -5.28
CA GLU A 45 -6.96 -0.15 -6.72
C GLU A 45 -7.09 -1.49 -7.45
N SER A 46 -6.40 -2.52 -6.96
CA SER A 46 -6.46 -3.88 -7.54
C SER A 46 -7.89 -4.43 -7.54
N GLY A 47 -8.64 -4.23 -6.45
CA GLY A 47 -10.02 -4.68 -6.33
C GLY A 47 -10.95 -4.00 -7.35
N VAL A 48 -10.83 -2.67 -7.48
CA VAL A 48 -11.64 -1.87 -8.40
C VAL A 48 -11.33 -2.23 -9.86
N VAL A 49 -10.05 -2.29 -10.24
CA VAL A 49 -9.64 -2.64 -11.62
C VAL A 49 -10.11 -4.04 -11.99
N ASN A 50 -9.95 -5.01 -11.09
CA ASN A 50 -10.42 -6.38 -11.35
C ASN A 50 -11.94 -6.46 -11.48
N ALA A 51 -12.69 -5.75 -10.63
CA ALA A 51 -14.15 -5.71 -10.72
C ALA A 51 -14.60 -5.05 -12.03
N PHE A 52 -13.98 -3.94 -12.40
CA PHE A 52 -14.25 -3.24 -13.67
C PHE A 52 -13.99 -4.15 -14.87
N ASN A 53 -12.85 -4.84 -14.91
CA ASN A 53 -12.55 -5.78 -15.98
C ASN A 53 -13.60 -6.88 -16.09
N LYS A 54 -14.03 -7.48 -14.97
CA LYS A 54 -15.10 -8.51 -14.98
C LYS A 54 -16.42 -7.99 -15.55
N VAL A 55 -16.82 -6.78 -15.17
CA VAL A 55 -18.05 -6.16 -15.69
C VAL A 55 -17.89 -5.86 -17.19
N SER A 56 -16.76 -5.30 -17.59
CA SER A 56 -16.42 -5.02 -18.99
C SER A 56 -16.46 -6.30 -19.83
N ASP A 57 -15.82 -7.37 -19.36
CA ASP A 57 -15.78 -8.68 -20.01
C ASP A 57 -17.19 -9.22 -20.20
N LYS A 58 -18.03 -9.14 -19.17
CA LYS A 58 -19.42 -9.59 -19.25
C LYS A 58 -20.25 -8.77 -20.24
N CYS A 59 -20.05 -7.46 -20.30
CA CYS A 59 -20.69 -6.61 -21.30
C CYS A 59 -20.25 -7.00 -22.72
N VAL A 60 -18.95 -7.26 -22.94
CA VAL A 60 -18.43 -7.68 -24.24
C VAL A 60 -19.02 -9.04 -24.65
N GLU A 61 -19.00 -10.01 -23.75
CA GLU A 61 -19.59 -11.34 -23.96
C GLU A 61 -21.07 -11.24 -24.35
N THR A 62 -21.84 -10.44 -23.62
CA THR A 62 -23.30 -10.41 -23.77
C THR A 62 -23.77 -9.59 -24.98
N LEU A 63 -23.09 -8.48 -25.26
CA LEU A 63 -23.58 -7.49 -26.23
C LEU A 63 -22.85 -7.55 -27.59
N PHE A 64 -21.62 -8.05 -27.62
CA PHE A 64 -20.76 -7.87 -28.78
C PHE A 64 -20.06 -9.12 -29.28
N ALA A 65 -19.94 -10.18 -28.47
CA ALA A 65 -19.38 -11.45 -28.90
C ALA A 65 -20.33 -12.17 -29.87
N ARG A 66 -19.75 -12.83 -30.87
CA ARG A 66 -20.45 -13.69 -31.82
C ARG A 66 -20.44 -15.14 -31.34
N GLU A 67 -21.28 -15.98 -31.93
CA GLU A 67 -21.30 -17.41 -31.61
C GLU A 67 -19.91 -18.04 -31.85
N GLY A 68 -19.39 -18.71 -30.82
CA GLY A 68 -18.06 -19.32 -30.84
C GLY A 68 -16.88 -18.36 -30.67
N GLU A 69 -17.12 -17.05 -30.52
CA GLU A 69 -16.07 -16.03 -30.32
C GLU A 69 -15.83 -15.79 -28.82
N SER A 70 -14.56 -15.84 -28.40
CA SER A 70 -14.18 -15.50 -27.02
C SER A 70 -14.24 -14.00 -26.75
N VAL A 71 -14.31 -13.63 -25.46
CA VAL A 71 -14.32 -12.22 -25.03
C VAL A 71 -13.08 -11.46 -25.54
N GLU A 72 -11.91 -12.09 -25.53
CA GLU A 72 -10.68 -11.41 -25.97
C GLU A 72 -10.59 -11.24 -27.48
N GLU A 73 -11.10 -12.19 -28.25
CA GLU A 73 -11.26 -12.04 -29.70
C GLU A 73 -12.24 -10.92 -30.03
N ALA A 74 -13.37 -10.87 -29.32
CA ALA A 74 -14.36 -9.81 -29.48
C ALA A 74 -13.76 -8.43 -29.14
N LYS A 75 -13.01 -8.29 -28.03
CA LYS A 75 -12.31 -7.04 -27.69
C LYS A 75 -11.30 -6.63 -28.76
N LYS A 76 -10.47 -7.57 -29.22
CA LYS A 76 -9.48 -7.32 -30.28
C LYS A 76 -10.16 -6.81 -31.55
N ARG A 77 -11.18 -7.53 -32.04
CA ARG A 77 -11.98 -7.13 -33.22
C ARG A 77 -12.62 -5.75 -33.04
N LEU A 78 -13.15 -5.44 -31.86
CA LEU A 78 -13.75 -4.13 -31.58
C LEU A 78 -12.70 -3.00 -31.58
N SER A 79 -11.49 -3.28 -31.10
CA SER A 79 -10.39 -2.30 -31.09
C SER A 79 -9.85 -1.97 -32.49
N GLU A 80 -9.88 -2.95 -33.40
CA GLU A 80 -9.48 -2.80 -34.80
C GLU A 80 -10.53 -2.09 -35.67
N LYS A 81 -11.75 -1.91 -35.16
CA LYS A 81 -12.85 -1.17 -35.84
C LYS A 81 -12.86 0.34 -35.54
N ARG A 82 -11.89 0.84 -34.76
CA ARG A 82 -11.77 2.27 -34.45
C ARG A 82 -11.13 3.06 -35.60
#